data_AF-A0A0L7KQ96-F1
#
_entry.id   AF-A0A0L7KQ96-F1
#
_cell.length_a   1.000
_cell.length_b   1.000
_cell.length_c   1.000
_cell.angle_alpha   90.00
_cell.angle_beta   90.00
_cell.angle_gamma   90.00
#
_symmetry.space_group_name_H-M   'P 1'
#
loop_
_entity.id
_entity.type
_entity.pdbx_description
1 polymer ?
#
loop_
_entity_poly.entity_id
_entity_poly.type
_entity_poly.pdbx_seq_one_letter_code
_entity_poly.pdbx_strand_id
1 'polypeptide(L)'
;MNLCVRVRSLRSNLIGSFYRLSTAPAEIDGEASETVLIDDSDDAQAREEQIEKKRNVSRLAEAHYNLVNGQRPYEVPKALAHLTVKYNRKMYGKYGSASGVNPIQEMMDTAAKNRREQKLKILERDRDIADKFEKKERLVEEVRRHFGFKLDPRDERFQEMLVKREKEQKKKERLAKKEAKENMMIAKLQQKNVEISGGNIVVKE
;
A
#
# COMPACT_ATOMS: atom_id res chain seq x y z
N MET A 1 -53.00 9.95 -8.55
CA MET A 1 -52.17 11.15 -8.37
C MET A 1 -51.48 11.44 -9.69
N ASN A 2 -51.76 12.61 -10.24
CA ASN A 2 -51.61 12.91 -11.67
C ASN A 2 -50.13 13.15 -12.05
N LEU A 3 -49.61 12.39 -13.01
CA LEU A 3 -48.35 12.73 -13.69
C LEU A 3 -48.61 13.87 -14.69
N CYS A 4 -48.13 15.06 -14.36
CA CYS A 4 -48.07 16.19 -15.29
C CYS A 4 -46.83 16.04 -16.18
N VAL A 5 -47.02 15.63 -17.43
CA VAL A 5 -45.98 15.68 -18.46
C VAL A 5 -46.09 17.04 -19.16
N ARG A 6 -45.16 17.95 -18.87
CA ARG A 6 -45.00 19.19 -19.65
C ARG A 6 -44.42 18.83 -21.02
N VAL A 7 -45.26 18.81 -22.05
CA VAL A 7 -44.80 18.77 -23.44
C VAL A 7 -44.17 20.12 -23.77
N ARG A 8 -42.84 20.20 -23.76
CA ARG A 8 -42.12 21.31 -24.39
C ARG A 8 -42.30 21.16 -25.90
N SER A 9 -43.04 22.09 -26.48
CA SER A 9 -43.20 22.24 -27.92
C SER A 9 -41.83 22.42 -28.58
N LEU A 10 -41.39 21.42 -29.34
CA LEU A 10 -40.37 21.60 -30.35
C LEU A 10 -41.01 22.39 -31.49
N ARG A 11 -40.63 23.67 -31.62
CA ARG A 11 -40.92 24.43 -32.83
C ARG A 11 -40.06 23.86 -33.95
N SER A 12 -40.63 23.00 -34.79
CA SER A 12 -40.03 22.56 -36.04
C SER A 12 -40.21 23.65 -37.10
N ASN A 13 -39.30 24.62 -37.13
CA ASN A 13 -39.06 25.43 -38.32
C ASN A 13 -37.58 25.30 -38.64
N LEU A 14 -37.24 25.23 -39.93
CA LEU A 14 -35.96 24.82 -40.57
C LEU A 14 -36.07 23.35 -41.05
N ILE A 15 -36.09 22.99 -42.34
CA ILE A 15 -35.59 23.62 -43.56
C ILE A 15 -36.53 23.21 -44.71
N GLY A 16 -37.09 24.21 -45.41
CA GLY A 16 -37.64 24.00 -46.74
C GLY A 16 -36.50 23.91 -47.77
N SER A 17 -36.73 23.13 -48.82
CA SER A 17 -35.89 22.98 -50.02
C SER A 17 -34.63 22.13 -49.89
N PHE A 18 -34.81 20.81 -49.88
CA PHE A 18 -33.85 19.88 -50.46
C PHE A 18 -34.50 19.13 -51.63
N TYR A 19 -34.78 19.86 -52.72
CA TYR A 19 -34.83 19.26 -54.05
C TYR A 19 -33.77 19.95 -54.90
N ARG A 20 -32.52 19.49 -54.76
CA ARG A 20 -31.51 19.70 -55.78
C ARG A 20 -31.28 18.34 -56.42
N LEU A 21 -31.72 18.21 -57.67
CA LEU A 21 -31.56 17.01 -58.49
C LEU A 21 -30.09 16.58 -58.47
N SER A 22 -29.84 15.32 -58.14
CA SER A 22 -28.54 14.67 -58.29
C SER A 22 -28.22 14.55 -59.77
N THR A 23 -27.32 15.39 -60.27
CA THR A 23 -26.60 15.14 -61.52
C THR A 23 -25.43 14.24 -61.17
N ALA A 24 -25.50 12.96 -61.56
CA ALA A 24 -24.36 12.06 -61.48
C ALA A 24 -23.34 12.47 -62.55
N PRO A 25 -22.07 12.79 -62.20
CA PRO A 25 -21.02 12.89 -63.21
C PRO A 25 -20.60 11.50 -63.67
N ALA A 26 -20.36 11.40 -64.98
CA ALA A 26 -19.93 10.22 -65.70
C ALA A 26 -18.60 9.66 -65.16
N GLU A 27 -18.49 8.34 -65.26
CA GLU A 27 -17.29 7.55 -64.99
C GLU A 27 -16.12 8.04 -65.87
N ILE A 28 -15.02 8.40 -65.23
CA ILE A 28 -13.72 8.58 -65.89
C ILE A 28 -12.81 7.50 -65.31
N ASP A 29 -12.55 6.51 -66.14
CA ASP A 29 -11.50 5.50 -65.95
C ASP A 29 -10.12 6.15 -66.06
N GLY A 30 -9.19 5.72 -65.21
CA GLY A 30 -7.76 5.92 -65.41
C GLY A 30 -7.10 6.91 -64.46
N GLU A 31 -6.58 6.36 -63.37
CA GLU A 31 -5.16 6.39 -62.98
C GLU A 31 -5.09 6.19 -61.47
N ALA A 32 -4.41 5.13 -61.05
CA ALA A 32 -4.10 4.89 -59.66
C ALA A 32 -3.24 6.05 -59.16
N SER A 33 -3.89 7.07 -58.59
CA SER A 33 -3.23 7.99 -57.71
C SER A 33 -2.73 7.15 -56.54
N GLU A 34 -1.41 7.01 -56.48
CA GLU A 34 -0.69 6.53 -55.32
C GLU A 34 -1.11 7.42 -54.14
N THR A 35 -2.16 7.00 -53.43
CA THR A 35 -2.54 7.62 -52.16
C THR A 35 -1.43 7.30 -51.20
N VAL A 36 -0.45 8.19 -51.13
CA VAL A 36 0.44 8.32 -49.98
C VAL A 36 -0.49 8.52 -48.78
N LEU A 37 -0.72 7.45 -48.03
CA LEU A 37 -1.40 7.48 -46.74
C LEU A 37 -0.47 8.23 -45.79
N ILE A 38 -0.52 9.56 -45.84
CA ILE A 38 0.04 10.40 -44.79
C ILE A 38 -0.87 10.17 -43.58
N ASP A 39 -0.30 9.73 -42.46
CA ASP A 39 -0.97 9.57 -41.18
C ASP A 39 -1.41 10.94 -40.60
N ASP A 40 -2.28 11.67 -41.31
CA ASP A 40 -2.89 12.94 -40.88
C ASP A 40 -3.81 12.79 -39.65
N SER A 41 -3.98 11.55 -39.15
CA SER A 41 -4.82 11.21 -37.99
C SER A 41 -4.35 11.93 -36.72
N ASP A 42 -3.06 11.92 -36.45
CA ASP A 42 -2.52 12.49 -35.22
C ASP A 42 -2.54 14.03 -35.26
N ASP A 43 -2.29 14.60 -36.44
CA ASP A 43 -2.37 16.04 -36.68
C ASP A 43 -3.82 16.56 -36.59
N ALA A 44 -4.80 15.77 -37.02
CA ALA A 44 -6.22 16.09 -36.85
C ALA A 44 -6.63 16.09 -35.37
N GLN A 45 -6.21 15.08 -34.59
CA GLN A 45 -6.47 15.01 -33.14
C GLN A 45 -5.86 16.22 -32.42
N ALA A 46 -4.62 16.59 -32.74
CA ALA A 46 -3.96 17.75 -32.14
C ALA A 46 -4.70 19.07 -32.46
N ARG A 47 -5.26 19.22 -33.66
CA ARG A 47 -6.10 20.38 -34.01
C ARG A 47 -7.42 20.38 -33.26
N GLU A 48 -8.07 19.23 -33.13
CA GLU A 48 -9.32 19.08 -32.38
C GLU A 48 -9.14 19.40 -30.90
N GLU A 49 -8.08 18.92 -30.25
CA GLU A 49 -7.75 19.27 -28.86
C GLU A 49 -7.53 20.78 -28.67
N GLN A 50 -6.85 21.42 -29.63
CA GLN A 50 -6.66 22.88 -29.61
C GLN A 50 -7.99 23.63 -29.74
N ILE A 51 -8.90 23.13 -30.56
CA ILE A 51 -10.24 23.67 -30.70
C ILE A 51 -11.02 23.49 -29.39
N GLU A 52 -10.93 22.32 -28.75
CA GLU A 52 -11.58 22.07 -27.46
C GLU A 52 -11.05 22.96 -26.34
N LYS A 53 -9.73 23.17 -26.27
CA LYS A 53 -9.12 24.15 -25.36
C LYS A 53 -9.68 25.55 -25.58
N LYS A 54 -9.89 25.95 -26.84
CA LYS A 54 -10.52 27.24 -27.18
C LYS A 54 -12.03 27.29 -26.89
N ARG A 55 -12.73 26.15 -26.95
CA ARG A 55 -14.16 26.03 -26.57
C ARG A 55 -14.39 26.13 -25.06
N ASN A 56 -13.37 25.92 -24.24
CA ASN A 56 -13.44 26.18 -22.80
C ASN A 56 -13.46 27.70 -22.53
N VAL A 57 -14.63 28.32 -22.75
CA VAL A 57 -14.85 29.76 -22.54
C VAL A 57 -14.85 30.11 -21.05
N SER A 58 -15.15 29.15 -20.17
CA SER A 58 -15.20 29.40 -18.72
C SER A 58 -13.83 29.66 -18.10
N ARG A 59 -12.73 29.41 -18.83
CA ARG A 59 -11.34 29.51 -18.32
C ARG A 59 -11.16 28.76 -16.99
N LEU A 60 -12.01 27.77 -16.75
CA LEU A 60 -12.07 27.03 -15.50
C LEU A 60 -10.89 26.07 -15.45
N ALA A 61 -10.23 25.98 -14.29
CA ALA A 61 -9.17 25.01 -14.09
C ALA A 61 -9.67 23.60 -14.46
N GLU A 62 -8.82 22.81 -15.11
CA GLU A 62 -9.19 21.49 -15.66
C GLU A 62 -9.93 20.60 -14.65
N ALA A 63 -9.48 20.58 -13.39
CA ALA A 63 -10.14 19.81 -12.35
C ALA A 63 -11.58 20.26 -12.04
N HIS A 64 -11.83 21.57 -12.05
CA HIS A 64 -13.16 22.12 -11.85
C HIS A 64 -14.03 21.97 -13.10
N TYR A 65 -13.43 22.05 -14.29
CA TYR A 65 -14.10 21.75 -15.56
C TYR A 65 -14.59 20.30 -15.56
N ASN A 66 -13.72 19.35 -15.21
CA ASN A 66 -14.07 17.94 -15.08
C ASN A 66 -15.20 17.74 -14.05
N LEU A 67 -15.15 18.43 -12.92
CA LEU A 67 -16.18 18.33 -11.88
C LEU A 67 -17.56 18.80 -12.38
N VAL A 68 -17.62 19.91 -13.12
CA VAL A 68 -18.86 20.43 -13.74
C VAL A 68 -19.39 19.47 -14.80
N ASN A 69 -18.51 18.80 -15.53
CA ASN A 69 -18.87 17.84 -16.57
C ASN A 69 -19.06 16.41 -16.05
N GLY A 70 -19.09 16.21 -14.73
CA GLY A 70 -19.29 14.88 -14.14
C GLY A 70 -18.13 13.91 -14.36
N GLN A 71 -16.95 14.41 -14.76
CA GLN A 71 -15.72 13.66 -14.93
C GLN A 71 -14.83 13.72 -13.68
N ARG A 72 -13.79 12.88 -13.67
CA ARG A 72 -12.84 12.77 -12.58
C ARG A 72 -11.99 14.06 -12.47
N PRO A 73 -11.88 14.69 -11.27
CA PRO A 73 -11.20 15.98 -11.14
C PRO A 73 -9.68 15.93 -11.29
N TYR A 74 -9.05 14.87 -10.80
CA TYR A 74 -7.59 14.72 -10.83
C TYR A 74 -7.25 13.31 -11.27
N GLU A 75 -6.35 13.20 -12.24
CA GLU A 75 -5.80 11.91 -12.68
C GLU A 75 -4.77 11.40 -11.68
N VAL A 76 -3.84 12.28 -11.28
CA VAL A 76 -2.77 12.00 -10.32
C VAL A 76 -3.26 12.21 -8.87
N PRO A 77 -2.92 11.31 -7.93
CA PRO A 77 -3.22 11.50 -6.52
C PRO A 77 -2.44 12.69 -5.94
N LYS A 78 -3.14 13.76 -5.53
CA LYS A 78 -2.54 14.94 -4.87
C LYS A 78 -2.19 14.75 -3.39
N ALA A 79 -2.83 13.78 -2.73
CA ALA A 79 -2.65 13.55 -1.29
C ALA A 79 -2.64 12.05 -0.99
N LEU A 80 -2.01 11.66 0.12
CA LEU A 80 -1.98 10.26 0.58
C LEU A 80 -3.38 9.65 0.73
N ALA A 81 -4.38 10.46 1.09
CA ALA A 81 -5.77 10.03 1.18
C ALA A 81 -6.30 9.46 -0.15
N HIS A 82 -5.80 9.93 -1.30
CA HIS A 82 -6.20 9.45 -2.62
C HIS A 82 -5.67 8.05 -2.95
N LEU A 83 -4.63 7.60 -2.24
CA LEU A 83 -4.06 6.25 -2.40
C LEU A 83 -4.78 5.21 -1.55
N THR A 84 -5.75 5.62 -0.72
CA THR A 84 -6.46 4.70 0.16
C THR A 84 -7.57 3.97 -0.59
N VAL A 85 -7.77 2.69 -0.25
CA VAL A 85 -8.88 1.86 -0.79
C VAL A 85 -10.24 2.53 -0.58
N LYS A 86 -10.40 3.27 0.53
CA LYS A 86 -11.62 4.02 0.84
C LYS A 86 -11.91 5.12 -0.20
N TYR A 87 -10.90 5.89 -0.59
CA TYR A 87 -11.04 6.94 -1.59
C TYR A 87 -11.32 6.34 -2.96
N ASN A 88 -10.57 5.30 -3.33
CA ASN A 88 -10.70 4.58 -4.59
C ASN A 88 -12.11 3.99 -4.76
N ARG A 89 -12.67 3.38 -3.71
CA ARG A 89 -14.07 2.93 -3.68
C ARG A 89 -15.07 4.07 -3.89
N LYS A 90 -14.83 5.23 -3.27
CA LYS A 90 -15.69 6.42 -3.43
C LYS A 90 -15.62 6.96 -4.87
N MET A 91 -14.43 6.99 -5.46
CA MET A 91 -14.23 7.45 -6.84
C MET A 91 -14.91 6.52 -7.85
N TYR A 92 -14.77 5.21 -7.68
CA TYR A 92 -15.49 4.24 -8.49
C TYR A 92 -17.01 4.36 -8.32
N GLY A 93 -17.50 4.59 -7.10
CA GLY A 93 -18.93 4.81 -6.87
C GLY A 93 -19.49 6.06 -7.58
N LYS A 94 -18.70 7.12 -7.73
CA LYS A 94 -19.13 8.37 -8.37
C LYS A 94 -18.94 8.37 -9.88
N TYR A 95 -17.84 7.80 -10.37
CA TYR A 95 -17.42 7.90 -11.77
C TYR A 95 -17.39 6.55 -12.50
N GLY A 96 -17.65 5.44 -11.82
CA GLY A 96 -17.64 4.09 -12.40
C GLY A 96 -16.27 3.70 -12.95
N SER A 97 -16.27 3.03 -14.09
CA SER A 97 -15.06 2.62 -14.83
C SER A 97 -14.19 3.79 -15.28
N ALA A 98 -14.78 4.98 -15.51
CA ALA A 98 -14.02 6.19 -15.86
C ALA A 98 -13.09 6.67 -14.74
N SER A 99 -13.24 6.15 -13.50
CA SER A 99 -12.29 6.41 -12.43
C SER A 99 -10.91 5.77 -12.68
N GLY A 100 -10.83 4.73 -13.52
CA GLY A 100 -9.62 3.95 -13.75
C GLY A 100 -9.23 3.04 -12.57
N VAL A 101 -10.09 2.90 -11.56
CA VAL A 101 -9.80 2.08 -10.37
C VAL A 101 -10.70 0.84 -10.34
N ASN A 102 -10.12 -0.32 -10.08
CA ASN A 102 -10.86 -1.56 -9.86
C ASN A 102 -10.95 -1.86 -8.34
N PRO A 103 -12.08 -1.55 -7.68
CA PRO A 103 -12.19 -1.64 -6.23
C PRO A 103 -12.11 -3.08 -5.71
N ILE A 104 -12.53 -4.06 -6.50
CA ILE A 104 -12.50 -5.47 -6.08
C ILE A 104 -11.05 -5.93 -5.91
N GLN A 105 -10.19 -5.58 -6.86
CA GLN A 105 -8.79 -5.96 -6.83
C GLN A 105 -8.06 -5.38 -5.60
N GLU A 106 -8.25 -4.09 -5.31
CA GLU A 106 -7.63 -3.46 -4.15
C GLU A 106 -8.08 -4.07 -2.81
N MET A 107 -9.36 -4.48 -2.72
CA MET A 107 -9.86 -5.18 -1.53
C MET A 107 -9.24 -6.56 -1.37
N MET A 108 -9.01 -7.29 -2.47
CA MET A 108 -8.33 -8.58 -2.42
C MET A 108 -6.88 -8.45 -2.00
N ASP A 109 -6.18 -7.43 -2.47
CA ASP A 109 -4.78 -7.17 -2.12
C ASP A 109 -4.61 -6.81 -0.64
N THR A 110 -5.50 -5.94 -0.11
CA THR A 110 -5.51 -5.63 1.32
C THR A 110 -5.84 -6.84 2.17
N ALA A 111 -6.82 -7.66 1.77
CA ALA A 111 -7.12 -8.91 2.44
C ALA A 111 -5.93 -9.90 2.37
N ALA A 112 -5.21 -9.97 1.25
CA ALA A 112 -4.04 -10.81 1.11
C ALA A 112 -2.89 -10.37 2.04
N LYS A 113 -2.65 -9.06 2.17
CA LYS A 113 -1.68 -8.51 3.14
C LYS A 113 -2.04 -8.90 4.58
N ASN A 114 -3.29 -8.68 4.98
CA ASN A 114 -3.77 -9.04 6.33
C ASN A 114 -3.62 -10.55 6.61
N ARG A 115 -3.94 -11.41 5.65
CA ARG A 115 -3.74 -12.86 5.78
C ARG A 115 -2.27 -13.24 5.95
N ARG A 116 -1.35 -12.61 5.23
CA ARG A 116 0.10 -12.85 5.38
C ARG A 116 0.59 -12.44 6.76
N GLU A 117 0.19 -11.25 7.23
CA GLU A 117 0.55 -10.76 8.56
C GLU A 117 0.02 -11.69 9.67
N GLN A 118 -1.21 -12.18 9.54
CA GLN A 118 -1.77 -13.14 10.48
C GLN A 118 -0.99 -14.46 10.49
N LYS A 119 -0.62 -14.98 9.31
CA LYS A 119 0.20 -16.19 9.20
C LYS A 119 1.55 -16.01 9.87
N LEU A 120 2.22 -14.87 9.66
CA LEU A 120 3.49 -14.56 10.33
C LEU A 120 3.33 -14.54 11.85
N LYS A 121 2.28 -13.87 12.36
CA LYS A 121 1.98 -13.85 13.81
C LYS A 121 1.67 -15.22 14.39
N ILE A 122 1.05 -16.12 13.63
CA ILE A 122 0.80 -17.51 14.05
C ILE A 122 2.12 -18.26 14.14
N LEU A 123 2.94 -18.19 13.10
CA LEU A 123 4.23 -18.85 13.04
C LEU A 123 5.20 -18.37 14.13
N GLU A 124 5.22 -17.09 14.46
CA GLU A 124 5.98 -16.56 15.60
C GLU A 124 5.48 -17.12 16.93
N ARG A 125 4.14 -17.17 17.13
CA ARG A 125 3.55 -17.79 18.33
C ARG A 125 3.92 -19.27 18.43
N ASP A 126 3.87 -20.01 17.33
CA ASP A 126 4.18 -21.43 17.32
C ASP A 126 5.66 -21.68 17.64
N ARG A 127 6.57 -20.83 17.15
CA ARG A 127 7.99 -20.82 17.53
C ARG A 127 8.18 -20.54 19.02
N ASP A 128 7.54 -19.49 19.54
CA ASP A 128 7.62 -19.16 20.97
C ASP A 128 7.08 -20.29 21.86
N ILE A 129 6.03 -20.98 21.40
CA ILE A 129 5.46 -22.13 22.09
C ILE A 129 6.45 -23.30 22.06
N ALA A 130 7.03 -23.61 20.89
CA ALA A 130 8.05 -24.66 20.74
C ALA A 130 9.27 -24.39 21.64
N ASP A 131 9.81 -23.17 21.64
CA ASP A 131 10.93 -22.78 22.50
C ASP A 131 10.61 -22.92 23.99
N LYS A 132 9.36 -22.62 24.40
CA LYS A 132 8.91 -22.81 25.78
C LYS A 132 8.76 -24.28 26.12
N PHE A 133 8.27 -25.10 25.19
CA PHE A 133 8.19 -26.55 25.38
C PHE A 133 9.58 -27.17 25.51
N GLU A 134 10.53 -26.82 24.65
CA GLU A 134 11.92 -27.29 24.73
C GLU A 134 12.59 -26.91 26.05
N LYS A 135 12.41 -25.66 26.52
CA LYS A 135 12.96 -25.21 27.81
C LYS A 135 12.36 -26.01 28.97
N LYS A 136 11.05 -26.27 28.95
CA LYS A 136 10.37 -27.07 29.97
C LYS A 136 10.84 -28.52 29.95
N GLU A 137 10.98 -29.12 28.78
CA GLU A 137 11.45 -30.50 28.61
C GLU A 137 12.88 -30.66 29.12
N ARG A 138 13.81 -29.76 28.76
CA ARG A 138 15.18 -29.74 29.28
C ARG A 138 15.20 -29.63 30.81
N LEU A 139 14.37 -28.76 31.39
CA LEU A 139 14.23 -28.60 32.84
C LEU A 139 13.74 -29.90 33.51
N VAL A 140 12.71 -30.53 32.95
CA VAL A 140 12.14 -31.77 33.47
C VAL A 140 13.14 -32.93 33.35
N GLU A 141 13.87 -33.04 32.25
CA GLU A 141 14.90 -34.06 32.06
C GLU A 141 16.07 -33.93 33.04
N GLU A 142 16.60 -32.71 33.23
CA GLU A 142 17.69 -32.48 34.19
C GLU A 142 17.27 -32.88 35.61
N VAL A 143 16.05 -32.53 35.99
CA VAL A 143 15.46 -32.95 37.27
C VAL A 143 15.31 -34.46 37.32
N ARG A 144 14.79 -35.09 36.26
CA ARG A 144 14.64 -36.55 36.18
C ARG A 144 15.99 -37.28 36.32
N ARG A 145 17.05 -36.75 35.70
CA ARG A 145 18.42 -37.28 35.81
C ARG A 145 18.98 -37.15 37.24
N HIS A 146 18.66 -36.06 37.94
CA HIS A 146 19.15 -35.83 39.30
C HIS A 146 18.47 -36.73 40.35
N PHE A 147 17.18 -37.01 40.20
CA PHE A 147 16.43 -37.73 41.24
C PHE A 147 16.37 -39.25 41.04
N GLY A 148 16.55 -39.78 39.82
CA GLY A 148 16.62 -41.24 39.59
C GLY A 148 15.32 -42.02 39.90
N PHE A 149 14.28 -41.37 40.40
CA PHE A 149 12.94 -41.91 40.68
C PHE A 149 11.90 -41.29 39.75
N LYS A 150 10.74 -41.95 39.60
CA LYS A 150 9.58 -41.39 38.88
C LYS A 150 8.97 -40.26 39.72
N LEU A 151 9.41 -39.02 39.51
CA LEU A 151 8.76 -37.83 40.05
C LEU A 151 7.69 -37.35 39.07
N ASP A 152 6.46 -37.24 39.52
CA ASP A 152 5.40 -36.66 38.71
C ASP A 152 5.50 -35.12 38.78
N PRO A 153 5.29 -34.39 37.67
CA PRO A 153 5.36 -32.91 37.66
C PRO A 153 4.38 -32.21 38.62
N ARG A 154 3.44 -32.95 39.19
CA ARG A 154 2.42 -32.45 40.11
C ARG A 154 2.79 -32.64 41.58
N ASP A 155 3.86 -33.38 41.89
CA ASP A 155 4.28 -33.65 43.26
C ASP A 155 4.82 -32.41 43.98
N GLU A 156 4.54 -32.28 45.28
CA GLU A 156 4.96 -31.14 46.10
C GLU A 156 6.48 -30.98 46.15
N ARG A 157 7.21 -32.10 46.25
CA ARG A 157 8.69 -32.11 46.24
C ARG A 157 9.26 -31.57 44.92
N PHE A 158 8.56 -31.78 43.80
CA PHE A 158 8.95 -31.27 42.50
C PHE A 158 8.80 -29.75 42.44
N GLN A 159 7.66 -29.24 42.92
CA GLN A 159 7.38 -27.81 42.96
C GLN A 159 8.36 -27.06 43.87
N GLU A 160 8.66 -27.60 45.05
CA GLU A 160 9.65 -27.02 45.96
C GLU A 160 11.05 -26.95 45.34
N MET A 161 11.46 -27.96 44.58
CA MET A 161 12.76 -27.99 43.91
C MET A 161 12.82 -27.02 42.71
N LEU A 162 11.74 -26.89 41.94
CA LEU A 162 11.63 -25.85 40.91
C LEU A 162 11.75 -24.45 41.53
N VAL A 163 11.03 -24.18 42.63
CA VAL A 163 11.09 -22.89 43.32
C VAL A 163 12.49 -22.61 43.87
N LYS A 164 13.19 -23.61 44.40
CA LYS A 164 14.60 -23.46 44.84
C LYS A 164 15.52 -23.15 43.65
N ARG A 165 15.37 -23.85 42.53
CA ARG A 165 16.19 -23.63 41.33
C ARG A 165 15.94 -22.27 40.68
N GLU A 166 14.68 -21.85 40.59
CA GLU A 166 14.31 -20.50 40.10
C GLU A 166 14.89 -19.41 41.00
N LYS A 167 14.89 -19.60 42.33
CA LYS A 167 15.54 -18.67 43.28
C LYS A 167 17.06 -18.60 43.07
N GLU A 168 17.73 -19.73 42.83
CA GLU A 168 19.16 -19.77 42.54
C GLU A 168 19.50 -19.14 41.19
N GLN A 169 18.74 -19.45 40.14
CA GLN A 169 18.90 -18.84 38.82
C GLN A 169 18.68 -17.32 38.88
N LYS A 170 17.63 -16.85 39.57
CA LYS A 170 17.37 -15.43 39.78
C LYS A 170 18.48 -14.72 40.56
N LYS A 171 19.14 -15.40 41.51
CA LYS A 171 20.33 -14.88 42.19
C LYS A 171 21.51 -14.78 41.24
N LYS A 172 21.80 -15.84 40.45
CA LYS A 172 22.88 -15.85 39.45
C LYS A 172 22.66 -14.78 38.37
N GLU A 173 21.44 -14.61 37.87
CA GLU A 173 21.09 -13.56 36.91
C GLU A 173 21.28 -12.15 37.49
N ARG A 174 20.94 -11.94 38.77
CA ARG A 174 21.18 -10.65 39.43
C ARG A 174 22.67 -10.35 39.56
N LEU A 175 23.49 -11.37 39.82
CA LEU A 175 24.95 -11.23 39.87
C LEU A 175 25.51 -10.96 38.46
N ALA A 176 25.12 -11.76 37.45
CA ALA A 176 25.53 -11.55 36.06
C ALA A 176 25.07 -10.18 35.51
N LYS A 177 23.90 -9.66 35.91
CA LYS A 177 23.45 -8.30 35.57
C LYS A 177 24.29 -7.21 36.24
N LYS A 178 24.81 -7.45 37.45
CA LYS A 178 25.74 -6.52 38.12
C LYS A 178 27.09 -6.55 37.42
N GLU A 179 27.63 -7.75 37.18
CA GLU A 179 28.90 -7.96 36.45
C GLU A 179 28.83 -7.38 35.03
N ALA A 180 27.74 -7.57 34.30
CA ALA A 180 27.56 -6.97 32.98
C ALA A 180 27.53 -5.43 33.03
N LYS A 181 26.91 -4.84 34.05
CA LYS A 181 26.92 -3.38 34.24
C LYS A 181 28.31 -2.86 34.60
N GLU A 182 29.03 -3.58 35.46
CA GLU A 182 30.41 -3.28 35.81
C GLU A 182 31.31 -3.38 34.57
N ASN A 183 31.20 -4.44 33.78
CA ASN A 183 31.92 -4.62 32.52
C ASN A 183 31.57 -3.54 31.48
N MET A 184 30.31 -3.13 31.36
CA MET A 184 29.92 -2.02 30.49
C MET A 184 30.50 -0.68 30.97
N MET A 185 30.61 -0.47 32.28
CA MET A 185 31.20 0.73 32.86
C MET A 185 32.72 0.75 32.65
N ILE A 186 33.39 -0.39 32.86
CA ILE A 186 34.82 -0.56 32.58
C ILE A 186 35.10 -0.35 31.08
N ALA A 187 34.30 -0.92 30.18
CA ALA A 187 34.45 -0.72 28.74
C ALA A 187 34.27 0.75 28.32
N LYS A 188 33.27 1.45 28.90
CA LYS A 188 33.08 2.90 28.67
C LYS A 188 34.25 3.73 29.21
N LEU A 189 34.83 3.36 30.35
CA LEU A 189 36.01 4.04 30.91
C LEU A 189 37.26 3.77 30.06
N GLN A 190 37.44 2.55 29.56
CA GLN A 190 38.52 2.19 28.63
C GLN A 190 38.39 2.94 27.30
N GLN A 191 37.19 3.04 26.72
CA GLN A 191 36.94 3.84 25.51
C GLN A 191 37.32 5.31 25.72
N LYS A 192 36.87 5.92 26.83
CA LYS A 192 37.27 7.30 27.17
C LYS A 192 38.76 7.45 27.40
N ASN A 193 39.44 6.49 28.03
CA ASN A 193 40.88 6.54 28.23
C ASN A 193 41.66 6.39 26.89
N VAL A 194 41.16 5.60 25.94
CA VAL A 194 41.70 5.50 24.58
C VAL A 194 41.50 6.81 23.81
N GLU A 195 40.34 7.44 23.92
CA GLU A 195 40.06 8.77 23.34
C GLU A 195 40.98 9.87 23.92
N ILE A 196 41.24 9.83 25.24
CA ILE A 196 42.12 10.79 25.93
C ILE A 196 43.60 10.55 25.57
N SER A 197 44.04 9.30 25.41
CA SER A 197 45.44 8.98 25.05
C SER A 197 45.74 9.17 23.57
N GLY A 198 44.76 8.99 22.67
CA GLY A 198 44.88 9.28 21.24
C GLY A 198 44.89 10.78 20.88
N GLY A 199 44.46 11.65 21.80
CA GLY A 199 44.38 13.10 21.60
C GLY A 199 45.67 13.88 21.88
N ASN A 200 46.76 13.24 22.34
CA ASN A 200 47.97 13.92 22.85
C ASN A 200 49.23 13.80 21.98
N ILE A 201 49.09 13.49 20.68
CA ILE A 201 50.22 13.49 19.73
C ILE A 201 49.88 14.37 18.53
N VAL A 202 49.95 15.70 18.70
CA VAL A 202 50.36 16.63 17.64
C VAL A 202 51.16 17.75 18.29
N VAL A 203 52.44 17.48 18.59
CA VAL A 203 53.44 18.55 18.75
C VAL A 203 53.66 19.07 17.33
N LYS A 204 53.16 20.28 17.06
CA LYS A 204 53.42 21.04 15.83
C LYS A 204 54.90 21.42 15.79
N GLU A 205 55.62 20.90 14.80
CA GLU A 205 56.82 21.54 14.24
C GLU A 205 56.43 22.41 13.03
#